data_AF-A0A2J8NVK6-F1
#
_entry.id   AF-A0A2J8NVK6-F1
#
_cell.length_a   1.000
_cell.length_b   1.000
_cell.length_c   1.000
_cell.angle_alpha   90.00
_cell.angle_beta   90.00
_cell.angle_gamma   90.00
#
_symmetry.space_group_name_H-M   'P 1'
#
loop_
_entity.id
_entity.type
_entity.pdbx_description
1 polymer ?
#
loop_
_entity_poly.entity_id
_entity_poly.type
_entity_poly.pdbx_seq_one_letter_code
_entity_poly.pdbx_strand_id
1 'polypeptide(L)'
;MWGVLSALGRSGAELCTGCGSRLRSPFSFVYLPRWFSSVLASCPKKPVSSYLRFSKEQLPIFKAQNPDAKTTELIRRIAQRWRELPDSKKKIYQDAYRAEWQVYKEEISRFKEQLTPSQIMSLEKEIMDKHLKRKAMTKKKVRKAEDCKGKLEKSV
;
A
#
# COMPACT_ATOMS: atom_id res chain seq x y z
N MET A 1 3.30 37.28 -32.76
CA MET A 1 2.97 37.34 -34.21
C MET A 1 3.25 35.98 -34.80
N TRP A 2 2.24 35.40 -35.44
CA TRP A 2 2.26 34.07 -36.04
C TRP A 2 3.15 33.99 -37.28
N GLY A 3 3.66 32.79 -37.56
CA GLY A 3 4.26 32.38 -38.84
C GLY A 3 5.04 31.09 -38.59
N VAL A 4 4.43 29.90 -38.60
CA VAL A 4 3.95 29.15 -39.79
C VAL A 4 4.92 29.30 -40.95
N LEU A 5 5.73 28.26 -41.18
CA LEU A 5 5.68 27.52 -42.45
C LEU A 5 6.38 26.18 -42.26
N SER A 6 5.60 25.11 -42.41
CA SER A 6 6.09 23.75 -42.53
C SER A 6 6.45 23.44 -43.98
N ALA A 7 7.28 22.40 -44.12
CA ALA A 7 7.38 21.48 -45.26
C ALA A 7 8.38 21.80 -46.38
N LEU A 8 9.40 20.95 -46.44
CA LEU A 8 9.95 20.17 -47.57
C LEU A 8 11.20 19.48 -46.98
N GLY A 9 11.21 18.17 -46.74
CA GLY A 9 11.29 17.15 -47.77
C GLY A 9 12.75 16.73 -47.95
N ARG A 10 13.01 15.41 -47.91
CA ARG A 10 14.24 14.66 -48.26
C ARG A 10 15.31 14.44 -47.18
N SER A 11 15.31 13.20 -46.69
CA SER A 11 16.40 12.23 -46.91
C SER A 11 17.81 12.83 -47.03
N GLY A 12 18.58 12.68 -45.95
CA GLY A 12 20.02 12.88 -45.95
C GLY A 12 20.60 12.32 -44.65
N ALA A 13 20.68 10.99 -44.56
CA ALA A 13 21.54 10.35 -43.57
C ALA A 13 22.99 10.65 -43.94
N GLU A 14 23.49 11.80 -43.49
CA GLU A 14 24.91 12.09 -43.45
C GLU A 14 25.55 11.18 -42.40
N LEU A 15 26.26 10.19 -42.92
CA LEU A 15 27.12 9.29 -42.19
C LEU A 15 28.28 10.10 -41.59
N CYS A 16 28.22 10.41 -40.30
CA CYS A 16 29.42 10.75 -39.55
C CYS A 16 30.31 9.51 -39.43
N THR A 17 31.22 9.37 -40.39
CA THR A 17 32.37 8.47 -40.28
C THR A 17 33.32 8.99 -39.21
N GLY A 18 33.46 8.25 -38.12
CA GLY A 18 34.61 8.36 -37.22
C GLY A 18 34.30 8.78 -35.79
N CYS A 19 33.90 7.83 -34.94
CA CYS A 19 34.48 7.72 -33.60
C CYS A 19 34.23 6.34 -32.99
N GLY A 20 35.32 5.64 -32.69
CA GLY A 20 35.50 4.67 -31.61
C GLY A 20 34.30 3.80 -31.22
N SER A 21 34.35 2.55 -31.69
CA SER A 21 33.92 1.34 -30.98
C SER A 21 33.37 1.54 -29.56
N ARG A 22 32.04 1.64 -29.46
CA ARG A 22 31.28 1.03 -28.36
C ARG A 22 30.10 0.31 -28.98
N LEU A 23 30.33 -0.96 -29.32
CA LEU A 23 29.25 -1.90 -29.64
C LEU A 23 28.29 -1.92 -28.45
N ARG A 24 27.18 -1.19 -28.55
CA ARG A 24 26.04 -1.37 -27.66
C ARG A 24 25.34 -2.63 -28.12
N SER A 25 25.74 -3.76 -27.53
CA SER A 25 25.12 -5.06 -27.72
C SER A 25 23.59 -4.94 -27.62
N PRO A 26 22.83 -5.38 -28.65
CA PRO A 26 21.38 -5.34 -28.67
C PRO A 26 20.80 -6.70 -28.23
N PHE A 27 21.30 -7.31 -27.16
CA PHE A 27 20.78 -8.56 -26.60
C PHE A 27 21.17 -8.57 -25.11
N SER A 28 20.33 -8.73 -24.10
CA SER A 28 18.91 -9.05 -24.01
C SER A 28 18.36 -8.26 -22.82
N PHE A 29 17.29 -7.49 -23.01
CA PHE A 29 16.39 -7.23 -21.90
C PHE A 29 15.75 -8.58 -21.58
N VAL A 30 16.45 -9.39 -20.77
CA VAL A 30 15.87 -10.60 -20.20
C VAL A 30 14.66 -10.07 -19.45
N TYR A 31 13.49 -10.36 -19.98
CA TYR A 31 12.23 -10.14 -19.31
C TYR A 31 12.33 -10.93 -18.02
N LEU A 32 12.78 -10.29 -16.94
CA LEU A 32 12.78 -10.90 -15.61
C LEU A 32 11.33 -11.27 -15.37
N PRO A 33 11.00 -12.57 -15.30
CA PRO A 33 9.65 -12.97 -15.01
C PRO A 33 9.32 -12.35 -13.66
N ARG A 34 8.26 -11.54 -13.64
CA ARG A 34 7.65 -11.05 -12.41
C ARG A 34 7.02 -12.25 -11.71
N TRP A 35 7.83 -13.18 -11.21
CA TRP A 35 7.38 -14.47 -10.71
C TRP A 35 8.06 -14.81 -9.40
N PHE A 36 7.75 -14.00 -8.38
CA PHE A 36 7.51 -14.57 -7.07
C PHE A 36 6.09 -14.19 -6.69
N SER A 37 5.12 -14.96 -7.20
CA SER A 37 3.78 -14.98 -6.62
C SER A 37 3.93 -15.58 -5.22
N SER A 38 4.10 -14.73 -4.21
CA SER A 38 4.25 -15.22 -2.84
C SER A 38 2.91 -15.76 -2.34
N VAL A 39 2.93 -16.89 -1.62
CA VAL A 39 1.72 -17.52 -1.05
C VAL A 39 0.96 -16.54 -0.14
N LEU A 40 1.66 -15.56 0.44
CA LEU A 40 1.03 -14.51 1.24
C LEU A 40 0.17 -13.54 0.41
N ALA A 41 0.42 -13.40 -0.90
CA ALA A 41 -0.40 -12.56 -1.78
C ALA A 41 -1.75 -13.21 -2.11
N SER A 42 -1.82 -14.54 -2.16
CA SER A 42 -3.05 -15.31 -2.39
C SER A 42 -3.81 -15.66 -1.10
N CYS A 43 -3.20 -15.44 0.07
CA CYS A 43 -3.84 -15.67 1.36
C CYS A 43 -5.04 -14.74 1.59
N PRO A 44 -6.24 -15.29 1.87
CA PRO A 44 -7.43 -14.50 2.19
C PRO A 44 -7.13 -13.49 3.31
N LYS A 45 -7.62 -12.25 3.16
CA LYS A 45 -7.37 -11.17 4.11
C LYS A 45 -8.54 -11.08 5.08
N LYS A 46 -8.24 -10.82 6.36
CA LYS A 46 -9.26 -10.61 7.38
C LYS A 46 -10.22 -9.47 6.97
N PRO A 47 -11.53 -9.62 7.18
CA PRO A 47 -12.49 -8.57 6.87
C PRO A 47 -12.28 -7.36 7.78
N VAL A 48 -12.73 -6.20 7.31
CA VAL A 48 -12.59 -4.93 8.03
C VAL A 48 -13.55 -4.88 9.22
N SER A 49 -13.06 -4.47 10.39
CA SER A 49 -13.90 -4.33 11.57
C SER A 49 -14.97 -3.25 11.41
N SER A 50 -16.00 -3.28 12.25
CA SER A 50 -17.14 -2.35 12.22
C SER A 50 -16.73 -0.87 12.18
N TYR A 51 -15.85 -0.45 13.11
CA TYR A 51 -15.32 0.92 13.13
C TYR A 51 -14.51 1.24 11.87
N LEU A 52 -13.67 0.32 11.41
CA LEU A 52 -12.82 0.58 10.24
C LEU A 52 -13.65 0.70 8.95
N ARG A 53 -14.73 -0.07 8.85
CA ARG A 53 -15.75 0.06 7.79
C ARG A 53 -16.38 1.46 7.81
N PHE A 54 -16.91 1.88 8.96
CA PHE A 54 -17.45 3.23 9.14
C PHE A 54 -16.41 4.32 8.81
N SER A 55 -15.19 4.17 9.29
CA SER A 55 -14.12 5.14 9.06
C SER A 55 -13.76 5.26 7.59
N LYS A 56 -13.70 4.13 6.86
CA LYS A 56 -13.43 4.10 5.43
C LYS A 56 -14.52 4.81 4.61
N GLU A 57 -15.78 4.69 5.03
CA GLU A 57 -16.93 5.34 4.39
C GLU A 57 -16.97 6.84 4.68
N GLN A 58 -16.71 7.25 5.92
CA GLN A 58 -16.80 8.65 6.33
C GLN A 58 -15.60 9.49 5.89
N LEU A 59 -14.41 8.89 5.79
CA LEU A 59 -13.19 9.62 5.43
C LEU A 59 -13.29 10.43 4.14
N PRO A 60 -13.78 9.90 2.99
CA PRO A 60 -13.92 10.69 1.76
C PRO A 60 -14.92 11.85 1.92
N ILE A 61 -16.00 11.66 2.69
CA ILE A 61 -17.00 12.70 2.94
C ILE A 61 -16.35 13.86 3.73
N PHE A 62 -15.63 13.53 4.80
CA PHE A 62 -14.91 14.51 5.60
C PHE A 62 -13.80 15.21 4.82
N LYS A 63 -13.14 14.48 3.91
CA LYS A 63 -12.08 15.02 3.06
C LYS A 63 -12.62 15.95 1.98
N ALA A 64 -13.80 15.66 1.42
CA ALA A 64 -14.49 16.55 0.49
C ALA A 64 -14.93 17.85 1.17
N GLN A 65 -15.41 17.77 2.42
CA GLN A 65 -15.78 18.95 3.21
C GLN A 65 -14.57 19.76 3.71
N ASN A 66 -13.40 19.12 3.87
CA ASN A 66 -12.19 19.72 4.39
C ASN A 66 -10.97 19.31 3.53
N PRO A 67 -10.84 19.83 2.30
CA PRO A 67 -9.76 19.42 1.39
C PRO A 67 -8.37 19.70 1.97
N ASP A 68 -8.21 20.80 2.71
CA ASP A 68 -6.92 21.22 3.28
C ASP A 68 -6.58 20.53 4.62
N ALA A 69 -7.55 19.86 5.25
CA ALA A 69 -7.33 19.23 6.54
C ALA A 69 -6.46 17.98 6.43
N LYS A 70 -5.59 17.80 7.44
CA LYS A 70 -4.76 16.61 7.60
C LYS A 70 -5.64 15.39 7.87
N THR A 71 -5.38 14.28 7.19
CA THR A 71 -6.11 13.02 7.35
C THR A 71 -6.16 12.56 8.82
N THR A 72 -5.09 12.77 9.58
CA THR A 72 -5.04 12.44 11.02
C THR A 72 -6.10 13.15 11.84
N GLU A 73 -6.38 14.42 11.54
CA GLU A 73 -7.40 15.20 12.22
C GLU A 73 -8.80 14.74 11.82
N LEU A 74 -9.01 14.44 10.53
CA LEU A 74 -10.28 13.89 10.05
C LEU A 74 -10.61 12.55 10.71
N ILE A 75 -9.63 11.65 10.79
CA ILE A 75 -9.79 10.36 11.48
C ILE A 75 -10.12 10.55 12.96
N ARG A 76 -9.53 11.55 13.63
CA ARG A 76 -9.85 11.88 15.02
C ARG A 76 -11.33 12.28 15.19
N ARG A 77 -11.83 13.14 14.30
CA ARG A 77 -13.25 13.57 14.30
C ARG A 77 -14.19 12.41 13.99
N ILE A 78 -13.83 11.54 13.04
CA ILE A 78 -14.59 10.33 12.70
C ILE A 78 -14.65 9.36 13.90
N ALA A 79 -13.54 9.18 14.61
CA ALA A 79 -13.50 8.36 15.82
C ALA A 79 -14.44 8.90 16.90
N GLN A 80 -14.51 10.22 17.06
CA GLN A 80 -15.45 10.87 17.97
C GLN A 80 -16.90 10.61 17.54
N ARG A 81 -17.24 10.85 16.26
CA ARG A 81 -18.59 10.56 15.72
C ARG A 81 -18.99 9.11 15.90
N TRP A 82 -18.05 8.16 15.78
CA TRP A 82 -18.33 6.76 16.04
C TRP A 82 -18.70 6.49 17.51
N ARG A 83 -18.05 7.15 18.47
CA ARG A 83 -18.38 6.98 19.90
C ARG A 83 -19.79 7.49 20.20
N GLU A 84 -20.14 8.64 19.64
CA GLU A 84 -21.45 9.31 19.75
C GLU A 84 -22.57 8.57 18.99
N LEU A 85 -22.22 7.69 18.04
CA LEU A 85 -23.20 6.97 17.22
C LEU A 85 -24.05 6.01 18.09
N PRO A 86 -25.37 5.96 17.92
CA PRO A 86 -26.22 5.04 18.67
C PRO A 86 -25.89 3.57 18.36
N ASP A 87 -26.05 2.71 19.37
CA ASP A 87 -25.69 1.30 19.27
C ASP A 87 -26.48 0.56 18.19
N SER A 88 -27.72 0.97 17.91
CA SER A 88 -28.51 0.43 16.80
C SER A 88 -27.84 0.61 15.44
N LYS A 89 -27.18 1.76 15.21
CA LYS A 89 -26.43 2.01 13.98
C LYS A 89 -25.09 1.26 13.98
N LYS A 90 -24.40 1.20 15.13
CA LYS A 90 -23.17 0.41 15.28
C LYS A 90 -23.43 -1.08 15.02
N LYS A 91 -24.60 -1.59 15.42
CA LYS A 91 -25.00 -2.99 15.27
C LYS A 91 -25.05 -3.41 13.80
N ILE A 92 -25.54 -2.56 12.90
CA ILE A 92 -25.54 -2.81 11.44
C ILE A 92 -24.13 -3.13 10.95
N TYR A 93 -23.13 -2.34 11.36
CA TYR A 93 -21.73 -2.58 10.97
C TYR A 93 -21.15 -3.83 11.64
N GLN A 94 -21.56 -4.15 12.87
CA GLN A 94 -21.14 -5.37 13.55
C GLN A 94 -21.71 -6.63 12.90
N ASP A 95 -22.98 -6.61 12.51
CA ASP A 95 -23.63 -7.73 11.84
C ASP A 95 -23.04 -7.95 10.45
N ALA A 96 -22.78 -6.87 9.70
CA ALA A 96 -22.04 -6.96 8.43
C ALA A 96 -20.62 -7.53 8.61
N TYR A 97 -19.92 -7.17 9.69
CA TYR A 97 -18.62 -7.77 10.01
C TYR A 97 -18.73 -9.25 10.36
N ARG A 98 -19.75 -9.64 11.15
CA ARG A 98 -19.99 -11.04 11.52
C ARG A 98 -20.27 -11.91 10.30
N ALA A 99 -21.08 -11.43 9.36
CA ALA A 99 -21.36 -12.14 8.12
C ALA A 99 -20.09 -12.38 7.30
N GLU A 100 -19.30 -11.34 7.05
CA GLU A 100 -18.04 -11.46 6.32
C GLU A 100 -17.00 -12.31 7.06
N TRP A 101 -17.04 -12.34 8.39
CA TRP A 101 -16.17 -13.19 9.18
C TRP A 101 -16.45 -14.67 8.97
N GLN A 102 -17.71 -15.07 8.75
CA GLN A 102 -18.03 -16.46 8.42
C GLN A 102 -17.49 -16.82 7.02
N VAL A 103 -17.70 -15.96 6.03
CA VAL A 103 -17.15 -16.15 4.68
C VAL A 103 -15.62 -16.28 4.73
N TYR A 104 -14.95 -15.39 5.45
CA TYR A 104 -13.50 -15.43 5.63
C TYR A 104 -13.01 -16.73 6.28
N LYS A 105 -13.75 -17.28 7.26
CA LYS A 105 -13.40 -18.56 7.89
C LYS A 105 -13.44 -19.72 6.89
N GLU A 106 -14.44 -19.75 6.03
CA GLU A 106 -14.56 -20.77 5.00
C GLU A 106 -13.48 -20.62 3.92
N GLU A 107 -13.21 -19.38 3.49
CA GLU A 107 -12.14 -19.07 2.53
C GLU A 107 -10.76 -19.48 3.06
N ILE A 108 -10.44 -19.14 4.32
CA ILE A 108 -9.14 -19.48 4.89
C ILE A 108 -9.00 -20.98 5.17
N SER A 109 -10.09 -21.70 5.51
CA SER A 109 -10.04 -23.17 5.65
C SER A 109 -9.71 -23.81 4.32
N ARG A 110 -10.47 -23.48 3.27
CA ARG A 110 -10.24 -23.99 1.91
C ARG A 110 -8.86 -23.63 1.40
N PHE A 111 -8.40 -22.41 1.65
CA PHE A 111 -7.05 -22.00 1.26
C PHE A 111 -5.98 -22.83 1.96
N LYS A 112 -6.11 -23.11 3.27
CA LYS A 112 -5.14 -23.92 4.02
C LYS A 112 -5.13 -25.38 3.57
N GLU A 113 -6.29 -25.97 3.27
CA GLU A 113 -6.42 -27.34 2.77
C GLU A 113 -5.72 -27.53 1.41
N GLN A 114 -5.68 -26.47 0.59
CA GLN A 114 -5.01 -26.48 -0.71
C GLN A 114 -3.48 -26.34 -0.63
N LEU A 115 -2.93 -25.95 0.53
CA LEU A 115 -1.50 -25.69 0.67
C LEU A 115 -0.73 -26.95 1.08
N THR A 116 0.46 -27.10 0.50
CA THR A 116 1.41 -28.11 0.97
C THR A 116 2.08 -27.67 2.28
N PRO A 117 2.57 -28.62 3.10
CA PRO A 117 3.27 -28.28 4.35
C PRO A 117 4.45 -27.31 4.14
N SER A 118 5.17 -27.43 3.03
CA SER A 118 6.27 -26.51 2.68
C SER A 118 5.79 -25.10 2.38
N GLN A 119 4.63 -24.94 1.71
CA GLN A 119 4.02 -23.64 1.47
C GLN A 119 3.50 -23.00 2.76
N ILE A 120 2.93 -23.80 3.67
CA ILE A 120 2.48 -23.33 4.99
C ILE A 120 3.67 -22.79 5.79
N MET A 121 4.77 -23.55 5.91
CA MET A 121 5.98 -23.08 6.59
C MET A 121 6.56 -21.82 5.94
N SER A 122 6.59 -21.76 4.61
CA SER A 122 7.04 -20.55 3.90
C SER A 122 6.15 -19.35 4.18
N LEU A 123 4.83 -19.53 4.22
CA LEU A 123 3.86 -18.47 4.52
C LEU A 123 4.03 -17.96 5.95
N GLU A 124 4.15 -18.85 6.93
CA GLU A 124 4.36 -18.51 8.33
C GLU A 124 5.67 -17.73 8.52
N LYS A 125 6.76 -18.19 7.89
CA LYS A 125 8.03 -17.46 7.88
C LYS A 125 7.88 -16.06 7.28
N GLU A 126 7.23 -15.92 6.13
CA GLU A 126 7.03 -14.62 5.48
C GLU A 126 6.18 -13.67 6.34
N ILE A 127 5.16 -14.18 7.04
CA ILE A 127 4.34 -13.42 7.98
C ILE A 127 5.17 -12.95 9.18
N MET A 128 5.97 -13.84 9.77
CA MET A 128 6.86 -13.55 10.89
C MET A 128 7.91 -12.49 10.53
N ASP A 129 8.58 -12.65 9.40
CA ASP A 129 9.60 -11.71 8.91
C ASP A 129 8.98 -10.31 8.67
N LYS A 130 7.78 -10.25 8.08
CA LYS A 130 7.05 -8.98 7.91
C LYS A 130 6.66 -8.35 9.23
N HIS A 131 6.27 -9.13 10.24
CA HIS A 131 5.97 -8.63 11.58
C HIS A 131 7.22 -8.06 12.26
N LEU A 132 8.32 -8.82 12.28
CA LEU A 132 9.60 -8.40 12.85
C LEU A 132 10.12 -7.12 12.18
N LYS A 133 10.05 -7.05 10.84
CA LYS A 133 10.42 -5.86 10.09
C LYS A 133 9.58 -4.65 10.46
N ARG A 134 8.24 -4.80 10.58
CA ARG A 134 7.35 -3.72 11.04
C ARG A 134 7.70 -3.26 12.46
N LYS A 135 7.95 -4.20 13.39
CA LYS A 135 8.34 -3.90 14.78
C LYS A 135 9.67 -3.13 14.84
N ALA A 136 10.67 -3.55 14.06
CA ALA A 136 11.96 -2.86 13.97
C ALA A 136 11.83 -1.44 13.39
N MET A 137 11.01 -1.26 12.34
CA MET A 137 10.74 0.06 11.76
C MET A 137 10.05 1.00 12.76
N THR A 138 9.04 0.50 13.50
CA THR A 138 8.37 1.28 14.55
C THR A 138 9.34 1.67 15.66
N LYS A 139 10.17 0.73 16.15
CA LYS A 139 11.20 1.00 17.15
C LYS A 139 12.19 2.09 16.70
N LYS A 140 12.62 2.06 15.43
CA LYS A 140 13.50 3.08 14.85
C LYS A 140 12.83 4.45 14.79
N LYS A 141 11.53 4.52 14.45
CA LYS A 141 10.75 5.77 14.45
C LYS A 141 10.60 6.37 15.85
N VAL A 142 10.35 5.54 16.86
CA VAL A 142 10.24 5.96 18.26
C VAL A 142 11.58 6.53 18.74
N ARG A 143 12.69 5.79 18.59
CA ARG A 143 14.04 6.27 18.94
C ARG A 143 14.38 7.61 18.28
N LYS A 144 14.08 7.75 16.98
CA LYS A 144 14.32 9.00 16.25
C LYS A 144 13.47 10.16 16.80
N ALA A 145 12.23 9.91 17.21
CA ALA A 145 11.37 10.92 17.81
C ALA A 145 11.88 11.35 19.20
N GLU A 146 12.38 10.40 20.00
CA GLU A 146 13.02 10.66 21.30
C GLU A 146 14.29 11.50 21.13
N ASP A 147 15.17 11.13 20.18
CA ASP A 147 16.39 11.89 19.88
C ASP A 147 16.09 13.32 19.37
N CYS A 148 15.05 13.49 18.53
CA CYS A 148 14.61 14.81 18.08
C CYS A 148 14.08 15.67 19.24
N LYS A 149 13.32 15.07 20.15
CA LYS A 149 12.76 15.77 21.32
C LYS A 149 13.86 16.20 22.30
N GLY A 150 14.83 15.32 22.59
CA GLY A 150 15.95 15.64 23.48
C GLY A 150 16.91 16.71 22.93
N LYS A 151 16.95 16.93 21.61
CA LYS A 151 17.67 18.07 21.01
C LYS A 151 16.91 19.39 21.17
N LEU A 152 15.60 19.38 21.02
CA LEU A 152 14.75 20.55 21.25
C LEU A 152 14.80 21.02 22.71
N GLU A 153 14.80 20.10 23.68
CA GLU A 153 14.90 20.41 25.12
C GLU A 153 16.28 20.94 25.55
N LYS A 154 17.35 20.71 24.77
CA LYS A 154 18.71 21.21 25.04
C LYS A 154 19.06 22.51 24.30
N SER A 155 18.15 23.00 23.44
CA SER A 155 18.30 24.25 22.69
C SER A 155 17.42 25.38 23.23
N VAL A 156 16.75 25.16 24.37
CA VAL A 156 16.04 26.15 25.18
C VAL A 156 16.84 26.37 26.46
#